data_AF-A0A7Y3CSV7-F1
#
_entry.id   AF-A0A7Y3CSV7-F1
#
_cell.length_a   1.000
_cell.length_b   1.000
_cell.length_c   1.000
_cell.angle_alpha   90.00
_cell.angle_beta   90.00
_cell.angle_gamma   90.00
#
_symmetry.space_group_name_H-M   'P 1'
#
loop_
_entity.id
_entity.type
_entity.pdbx_description
1 polymer ?
#
loop_
_entity_poly.entity_id
_entity_poly.type
_entity_poly.pdbx_seq_one_letter_code
_entity_poly.pdbx_strand_id
1 'polypeptide(L)' 'VKTVGELVQMTEDDLLNITNFGQKSLEEVTVKLDELGLSLTMSKDTDIERPDAPA' A
#
# COMPACT_ATOMS: atom_id res chain seq x y z
N VAL A 1 -6.85 7.95 9.49
CA VAL A 1 -5.61 7.14 9.47
C VAL A 1 -4.64 7.60 10.52
N LYS A 2 -4.24 6.72 11.45
CA LYS A 2 -3.15 7.02 12.38
C LYS A 2 -2.02 6.00 12.32
N THR A 3 -2.31 4.82 11.77
CA THR A 3 -1.37 3.70 11.69
C THR A 3 -1.26 3.18 10.26
N VAL A 4 -0.12 2.55 9.95
CA VAL A 4 0.10 1.87 8.66
C VAL A 4 -0.93 0.77 8.46
N GLY A 5 -1.34 0.08 9.54
CA GLY A 5 -2.37 -0.96 9.50
C GLY A 5 -3.75 -0.46 9.08
N GLU A 6 -4.15 0.75 9.48
CA GLU A 6 -5.38 1.38 8.96
C GLU A 6 -5.22 1.81 7.51
N LEU A 7 -4.02 2.26 7.12
CA LEU A 7 -3.74 2.74 5.76
C LEU A 7 -3.86 1.62 4.72
N VAL A 8 -3.33 0.43 5.02
CA VAL A 8 -3.43 -0.75 4.11
C VAL A 8 -4.84 -1.31 3.97
N GLN A 9 -5.72 -1.05 4.94
CA GLN A 9 -7.13 -1.47 4.88
C GLN A 9 -7.99 -0.52 4.05
N MET A 10 -7.46 0.65 3.67
CA MET A 10 -8.16 1.59 2.79
C MET A 10 -7.86 1.28 1.33
N THR A 11 -8.82 1.62 0.46
CA THR A 11 -8.66 1.52 -0.99
C THR A 11 -7.93 2.74 -1.52
N GLU A 12 -7.35 2.63 -2.71
CA GLU A 12 -6.72 3.79 -3.35
C GLU A 12 -7.69 4.94 -3.56
N ASP A 13 -8.95 4.64 -3.92
CA ASP A 13 -9.99 5.64 -4.07
C ASP A 13 -10.27 6.40 -2.77
N ASP A 14 -10.34 5.70 -1.64
CA ASP A 14 -10.59 6.32 -0.34
C ASP A 14 -9.42 7.22 0.08
N LEU A 15 -8.20 6.80 -0.24
CA LEU A 15 -6.99 7.59 -0.04
C LEU A 15 -6.96 8.82 -0.94
N LEU A 16 -7.28 8.70 -2.24
CA LEU A 16 -7.34 9.81 -3.20
C LEU A 16 -8.45 10.82 -2.89
N ASN A 17 -9.46 10.43 -2.11
CA ASN A 17 -10.55 11.31 -1.70
C ASN A 17 -10.20 12.20 -0.49
N ILE A 18 -9.03 12.01 0.13
CA ILE A 18 -8.57 12.83 1.26
C ILE A 18 -8.02 14.17 0.72
N THR A 19 -8.49 15.29 1.26
CA THR A 19 -8.18 16.66 0.79
C THR A 19 -6.68 17.03 0.72
N ASN A 20 -5.81 16.27 1.39
CA ASN A 20 -4.35 16.46 1.39
C ASN A 20 -3.58 15.22 0.91
N PHE A 21 -4.26 14.28 0.27
CA PHE A 21 -3.66 13.05 -0.22
C PHE A 21 -3.89 12.97 -1.72
N GLY A 22 -2.81 13.05 -2.49
CA GLY A 22 -2.84 12.97 -3.95
C GLY A 22 -2.16 11.72 -4.46
N GLN A 23 -2.16 11.55 -5.79
CA GLN A 23 -1.45 10.44 -6.46
C GLN A 23 0.01 10.30 -6.01
N LYS A 24 0.72 11.41 -5.82
CA LYS A 24 2.11 11.37 -5.36
C LYS A 24 2.24 10.73 -3.96
N SER A 25 1.39 11.15 -3.02
CA SER A 25 1.35 10.57 -1.68
C SER A 25 0.94 9.09 -1.71
N LEU A 26 0.04 8.73 -2.62
CA LEU A 26 -0.37 7.34 -2.82
C LEU A 26 0.79 6.48 -3.32
N GLU A 27 1.52 6.94 -4.34
CA GLU A 27 2.67 6.25 -4.90
C GLU A 27 3.78 6.07 -3.86
N GLU A 28 4.08 7.12 -3.08
CA GLU A 28 5.06 7.03 -1.99
C GLU A 28 4.66 5.98 -0.94
N VAL A 29 3.37 5.90 -0.59
CA VAL A 29 2.83 4.90 0.33
C VAL A 29 2.91 3.49 -0.27
N THR A 30 2.47 3.31 -1.52
CA THR A 30 2.48 2.01 -2.21
C THR A 30 3.88 1.45 -2.34
N VAL A 31 4.87 2.29 -2.72
CA VAL A 31 6.27 1.88 -2.78
C VAL A 31 6.79 1.49 -1.39
N LYS A 32 6.48 2.26 -0.34
CA LYS A 32 6.87 1.90 1.04
C LYS A 32 6.28 0.58 1.50
N LEU A 33 5.04 0.31 1.09
CA LEU A 33 4.35 -0.93 1.42
C LEU A 33 4.98 -2.10 0.67
N ASP A 34 5.30 -1.93 -0.62
CA ASP A 34 5.98 -2.92 -1.45
C ASP A 34 7.35 -3.31 -0.87
N GLU A 35 8.15 -2.33 -0.42
CA GLU A 35 9.42 -2.55 0.29
C GLU A 35 9.26 -3.41 1.56
N LEU A 36 8.07 -3.39 2.19
CA LEU A 36 7.74 -4.14 3.40
C LEU A 36 7.02 -5.47 3.10
N GLY A 37 6.80 -5.81 1.83
CA GLY A 37 5.99 -6.95 1.43
C GLY A 37 4.50 -6.79 1.76
N LEU A 38 4.03 -5.55 1.85
CA LEU A 38 2.64 -5.17 2.10
C LEU A 38 2.05 -4.53 0.85
N SER A 39 0.72 -4.51 0.76
CA SER A 39 0.02 -3.90 -0.36
C SER A 39 -1.24 -3.19 0.15
N LEU A 40 -1.64 -2.11 -0.52
CA LEU A 40 -2.96 -1.51 -0.27
C LEU A 40 -4.05 -2.53 -0.64
N THR A 41 -5.19 -2.45 0.03
CA THR A 41 -6.37 -3.23 -0.32
C THR A 41 -6.97 -2.69 -1.63
N MET A 42 -6.34 -3.02 -2.75
CA MET A 42 -7.04 -3.20 -4.02
C MET A 42 -7.51 -4.64 -4.05
N SER A 43 -8.58 -4.95 -4.77
CA SER A 43 -9.21 -6.28 -4.86
C SER A 43 -8.33 -7.34 -5.54
N LYS A 44 -7.06 -7.47 -5.17
CA LYS A 44 -6.08 -8.34 -5.79
C LYS A 44 -5.42 -9.18 -4.71
N ASP A 45 -6.02 -10.35 -4.51
CA ASP A 45 -5.32 -11.59 -4.19
C ASP A 45 -4.05 -11.69 -5.04
N THR A 46 -2.93 -11.19 -4.53
CA THR A 46 -1.59 -11.48 -5.07
C THR A 46 -0.73 -11.99 -3.94
N ASP A 47 -1.07 -13.21 -3.52
CA ASP A 47 -0.09 -14.24 -3.18
C ASP A 47 0.72 -14.57 -4.45
N ILE A 48 1.67 -13.73 -4.84
CA ILE A 48 2.66 -14.11 -5.85
C ILE A 48 4.06 -13.75 -5.35
N GLU A 49 4.66 -14.79 -4.78
CA GLU A 49 6.08 -15.13 -4.75
C GLU A 49 7.04 -14.18 -4.01
N ARG A 50 7.63 -14.75 -2.96
CA ARG A 50 8.91 -14.29 -2.40
C ARG A 50 10.02 -14.62 -3.40
N PRO A 51 10.89 -13.67 -3.77
CA PRO A 51 12.23 -14.04 -4.20
C PRO A 51 13.25 -13.09 -3.58
N ASP A 52 13.64 -13.35 -2.32
CA ASP A 52 15.05 -13.32 -1.89
C ASP A 52 15.11 -13.61 -0.38
N ALA A 53 15.33 -14.89 -0.04
CA ALA A 53 16.03 -15.21 1.20
C ALA A 53 17.53 -15.27 0.83
N PRO A 54 18.41 -14.63 1.61
CA PRO A 54 19.81 -14.45 1.27
C PRO A 54 20.58 -15.78 1.33
N ALA A 55 21.53 -15.97 0.41
CA ALA A 55 22.63 -16.93 0.53
C ALA A 55 23.95 -16.17 0.74
#